data_AF-A0A2U3AID0-F1
#
_entry.id   AF-A0A2U3AID0-F1
#
_cell.length_a   1.000
_cell.length_b   1.000
_cell.length_c   1.000
_cell.angle_alpha   90.00
_cell.angle_beta   90.00
_cell.angle_gamma   90.00
#
_symmetry.space_group_name_H-M   'P 1'
#
loop_
_entity.id
_entity.type
_entity.pdbx_description
1 polymer ?
#
loop_
_entity_poly.entity_id
_entity_poly.type
_entity_poly.pdbx_seq_one_letter_code
_entity_poly.pdbx_strand_id
1 'polypeptide(L)'
;MEITIVAHVQTENQNEVVVDLAISELIDYNLARDFQVKTILRNLGHTNVAPVPTDNIDVFTATSLFEGQEVASKILFRKALRAGNIGSKSGDSFFELNELINVVNK
;
A
#
# COMPACT_ATOMS: atom_id res chain seq x y z
N MET A 1 6.49 -0.49 -19.01
CA MET A 1 6.77 -0.16 -17.60
C MET A 1 5.97 1.06 -17.26
N GLU A 2 5.21 1.01 -16.18
CA GLU A 2 4.35 2.11 -15.74
C GLU A 2 4.62 2.40 -14.26
N ILE A 3 4.46 3.66 -13.85
CA ILE A 3 4.54 4.04 -12.43
C ILE A 3 3.19 3.69 -11.81
N THR A 4 3.23 2.88 -10.75
CA THR A 4 2.07 2.50 -9.92
C THR A 4 2.33 2.88 -8.45
N ILE A 5 1.26 2.85 -7.65
CA ILE A 5 1.35 2.89 -6.20
C ILE A 5 1.18 1.48 -5.65
N VAL A 6 2.09 1.08 -4.76
CA VAL A 6 2.00 -0.15 -3.99
C VAL A 6 1.77 0.17 -2.51
N ALA A 7 1.02 -0.70 -1.84
CA ALA A 7 0.76 -0.62 -0.41
C ALA A 7 1.46 -1.78 0.30
N HIS A 8 2.33 -1.44 1.23
CA HIS A 8 3.00 -2.34 2.15
C HIS A 8 2.14 -2.47 3.40
N VAL A 9 1.51 -3.63 3.58
CA VAL A 9 0.62 -3.90 4.70
C VAL A 9 1.34 -4.79 5.70
N GLN A 10 1.60 -4.23 6.87
CA GLN A 10 2.17 -4.94 8.01
C GLN A 10 1.08 -5.08 9.08
N THR A 11 0.46 -6.25 9.15
CA THR A 11 -0.46 -6.63 10.23
C THR A 11 0.33 -7.29 11.36
N GLU A 12 -0.06 -7.05 12.61
CA GLU A 12 0.57 -7.68 13.77
C GLU A 12 0.59 -9.21 13.63
N ASN A 13 1.74 -9.82 13.95
CA ASN A 13 1.97 -11.27 13.89
C ASN A 13 1.83 -11.90 12.49
N GLN A 14 1.81 -11.10 11.43
CA GLN A 14 1.77 -11.57 10.04
C GLN A 14 2.99 -11.11 9.24
N ASN A 15 3.27 -11.83 8.17
CA ASN A 15 4.24 -11.38 7.18
C ASN A 15 3.70 -10.15 6.45
N GLU A 16 4.61 -9.26 6.06
CA GLU A 16 4.28 -8.13 5.21
C GLU A 16 3.68 -8.60 3.88
N VAL A 17 2.61 -7.92 3.45
CA VAL A 17 1.98 -8.15 2.15
C VAL A 17 2.08 -6.88 1.32
N VAL A 18 2.59 -7.01 0.09
CA VAL A 18 2.66 -5.92 -0.88
C VAL A 18 1.48 -6.03 -1.85
N VAL A 19 0.67 -4.98 -1.91
CA VAL A 19 -0.53 -4.90 -2.75
C VAL A 19 -0.34 -3.83 -3.83
N ASP A 20 -0.42 -4.21 -5.10
CA ASP A 20 -0.48 -3.26 -6.21
C ASP A 20 -1.87 -2.63 -6.29
N LEU A 21 -1.93 -1.31 -6.21
CA LEU A 21 -3.21 -0.59 -6.29
C LEU A 21 -3.66 -0.39 -7.74
N ALA A 22 -2.79 -0.67 -8.72
CA ALA A 22 -3.01 -0.43 -10.15
C ALA A 22 -3.43 1.03 -10.45
N ILE A 23 -3.00 1.97 -9.60
CA ILE A 23 -3.27 3.41 -9.75
C ILE A 23 -2.08 4.01 -10.49
N SER A 24 -2.31 4.37 -11.76
CA SER A 24 -1.36 5.18 -12.52
C SER A 24 -1.32 6.58 -11.90
N GLU A 25 -0.13 7.08 -11.60
CA GLU A 25 0.08 8.31 -10.85
C GLU A 25 -0.74 9.50 -11.39
N LEU A 26 -1.74 9.95 -10.64
CA LEU A 26 -2.53 11.16 -10.90
C LEU A 26 -3.24 11.57 -9.60
N ILE A 27 -2.80 12.70 -9.01
CA ILE A 27 -3.51 13.77 -8.26
C ILE A 27 -4.59 13.41 -7.21
N ASP A 28 -5.39 12.36 -7.38
CA ASP A 28 -6.51 11.93 -6.51
C ASP A 28 -6.11 11.12 -5.27
N TYR A 29 -4.83 10.75 -5.16
CA TYR A 29 -4.35 9.87 -4.12
C TYR A 29 -4.63 10.39 -2.70
N ASN A 30 -4.60 11.72 -2.48
CA ASN A 30 -4.85 12.31 -1.16
C ASN A 30 -6.31 12.27 -0.71
N LEU A 31 -7.27 12.39 -1.63
CA LEU A 31 -8.70 12.50 -1.30
C LEU A 31 -9.35 11.14 -1.01
N ALA A 32 -8.69 10.03 -1.36
CA ALA A 32 -9.26 8.68 -1.25
C ALA A 32 -8.48 7.72 -0.32
N ARG A 33 -7.45 8.17 0.42
CA ARG A 33 -6.56 7.27 1.20
C ARG A 33 -7.32 6.42 2.21
N ASP A 34 -8.25 6.99 2.98
CA ASP A 34 -9.05 6.23 3.95
C ASP A 34 -9.89 5.14 3.29
N PHE A 35 -10.47 5.44 2.12
CA PHE A 35 -11.25 4.48 1.35
C PHE A 35 -10.36 3.37 0.78
N GLN A 36 -9.15 3.71 0.34
CA GLN A 36 -8.16 2.75 -0.14
C GLN A 36 -7.68 1.83 0.98
N VAL A 37 -7.34 2.35 2.17
CA VAL A 37 -6.96 1.53 3.34
C VAL A 37 -8.08 0.54 3.69
N LYS A 38 -9.33 1.00 3.71
CA LYS A 38 -10.50 0.11 3.92
C LYS A 38 -10.60 -0.96 2.84
N THR A 39 -10.39 -0.60 1.59
CA THR A 39 -10.49 -1.54 0.45
C THR A 39 -9.38 -2.59 0.49
N ILE A 40 -8.13 -2.17 0.72
CA ILE A 40 -6.95 -3.04 0.82
C ILE A 40 -7.16 -4.06 1.94
N LEU A 41 -7.46 -3.60 3.15
CA LEU A 41 -7.63 -4.48 4.30
C LEU A 41 -8.84 -5.42 4.14
N ARG A 42 -9.95 -4.96 3.54
CA ARG A 42 -11.08 -5.85 3.22
C ARG A 42 -10.73 -6.94 2.22
N ASN A 43 -9.95 -6.62 1.18
CA ASN A 43 -9.47 -7.60 0.21
C ASN A 43 -8.53 -8.63 0.86
N LEU A 44 -7.80 -8.23 1.91
CA LEU A 44 -6.99 -9.12 2.73
C LEU A 44 -7.80 -9.91 3.77
N GLY A 45 -9.12 -9.73 3.85
CA GLY A 45 -10.00 -10.49 4.75
C GLY A 45 -10.34 -9.78 6.06
N HIS A 46 -9.93 -8.52 6.25
CA HIS A 46 -10.25 -7.75 7.43
C HIS A 46 -11.68 -7.19 7.39
N THR A 47 -12.29 -7.04 8.56
CA THR A 47 -13.59 -6.40 8.75
C THR A 47 -13.51 -5.28 9.79
N ASN A 48 -14.54 -4.44 9.90
CA ASN A 48 -14.59 -3.30 10.84
C ASN A 48 -13.36 -2.38 10.79
N VAL A 49 -12.83 -2.15 9.58
CA VAL A 49 -11.62 -1.36 9.37
C VAL A 49 -11.84 0.11 9.74
N ALA A 50 -11.04 0.60 10.69
CA ALA A 50 -10.97 1.98 11.13
C ALA A 50 -9.58 2.57 10.85
N PRO A 51 -9.38 3.21 9.69
CA PRO A 51 -8.13 3.89 9.36
C PRO A 51 -7.91 5.12 10.26
N VAL A 52 -6.66 5.36 10.61
CA VAL A 52 -6.18 6.53 11.33
C VAL A 52 -4.97 7.09 10.55
N PRO A 53 -5.04 8.35 10.07
CA PRO A 53 -3.89 8.98 9.44
C PRO A 53 -2.76 9.19 10.44
N THR A 54 -1.52 9.15 9.97
CA THR A 54 -0.34 9.48 10.79
C THR A 54 0.27 10.81 10.36
N ASP A 55 1.23 11.33 11.13
CA ASP A 55 1.99 12.54 10.78
C ASP A 55 2.76 12.38 9.46
N ASN A 56 3.07 11.14 9.07
CA ASN A 56 3.61 10.84 7.75
C ASN A 56 2.45 10.55 6.80
N ILE A 57 2.27 11.42 5.81
CA ILE A 57 1.16 11.33 4.85
C ILE A 57 1.10 9.95 4.17
N ASP A 58 2.25 9.32 3.90
CA ASP A 58 2.34 8.03 3.20
C ASP A 58 2.15 6.83 4.11
N VAL A 59 1.92 7.05 5.41
CA VAL A 59 1.70 6.00 6.41
C VAL A 59 0.32 6.17 7.04
N PHE A 60 -0.43 5.07 7.04
CA PHE A 60 -1.66 4.92 7.78
C PHE A 60 -1.52 3.82 8.81
N THR A 61 -2.22 3.98 9.92
CA THR A 61 -2.52 2.86 10.82
C THR A 61 -4.00 2.53 10.69
N ALA A 62 -4.38 1.30 11.00
CA ALA A 62 -5.77 0.91 11.08
C ALA A 62 -5.96 -0.15 12.14
N THR A 63 -7.04 -0.06 12.90
CA THR A 63 -7.56 -1.19 13.69
C THR A 63 -8.63 -1.89 12.88
N SER A 64 -8.70 -3.22 13.01
CA SER A 64 -9.65 -4.04 12.26
C SER A 64 -9.81 -5.41 12.92
N LEU A 65 -10.83 -6.17 12.51
CA LEU A 65 -10.98 -7.57 12.87
C LEU A 65 -10.44 -8.47 11.75
N PHE A 66 -9.45 -9.30 12.07
CA PHE A 66 -8.94 -10.35 11.17
C PHE A 66 -9.15 -11.70 11.84
N GLU A 67 -9.82 -12.64 11.15
CA GLU A 67 -10.20 -13.95 11.72
C GLU A 67 -10.92 -13.86 13.07
N GLY A 68 -11.69 -12.77 13.29
CA GLY A 68 -12.44 -12.52 14.52
C GLY A 68 -11.62 -11.89 15.67
N GLN A 69 -10.32 -11.64 15.49
CA GLN A 69 -9.47 -10.97 16.47
C GLN A 69 -9.20 -9.52 16.08
N GLU A 70 -9.16 -8.63 17.07
CA GLU A 70 -8.76 -7.25 16.85
C GLU A 70 -7.25 -7.18 16.63
N VAL A 71 -6.85 -6.57 15.50
CA VAL A 71 -5.46 -6.42 15.08
C VAL A 71 -5.19 -5.00 14.63
N ALA A 72 -3.97 -4.53 14.90
CA ALA A 72 -3.45 -3.31 14.30
C ALA A 72 -2.70 -3.63 13.00
N SER A 73 -2.87 -2.76 12.00
CA SER A 73 -2.14 -2.83 10.74
C SER A 73 -1.51 -1.48 10.43
N LYS A 74 -0.28 -1.50 9.93
CA LYS A 74 0.40 -0.34 9.36
C LYS A 74 0.42 -0.49 7.85
N ILE A 75 0.02 0.57 7.14
CA ILE A 75 -0.05 0.61 5.68
C ILE A 75 0.89 1.73 5.23
N LEU A 76 1.95 1.36 4.51
CA LEU A 76 2.91 2.28 3.92
C LEU A 76 2.74 2.30 2.41
N PHE A 77 2.52 3.47 1.85
CA PHE A 77 2.34 3.64 0.43
C PHE A 77 3.64 4.06 -0.25
N ARG A 78 3.99 3.39 -1.34
CA ARG A 78 5.22 3.61 -2.11
C ARG A 78 4.90 3.72 -3.59
N LYS A 79 5.77 4.40 -4.32
CA LYS A 79 5.76 4.39 -5.79
C LYS A 79 6.62 3.24 -6.28
N ALA A 80 6.16 2.53 -7.30
CA ALA A 80 6.91 1.45 -7.93
C ALA A 80 6.79 1.52 -9.45
N LEU A 81 7.80 1.02 -10.16
CA LEU A 81 7.68 0.68 -11.57
C LEU A 81 7.12 -0.74 -11.68
N ARG A 82 5.92 -0.87 -12.27
CA ARG A 82 5.35 -2.14 -12.67
C ARG A 82 5.85 -2.51 -14.05
N ALA A 83 6.46 -3.67 -14.16
CA ALA A 83 6.89 -4.27 -15.42
C ALA A 83 6.18 -5.62 -15.56
N GLY A 84 5.25 -5.72 -16.51
CA GLY A 84 4.67 -7.00 -16.92
C GLY A 84 5.68 -7.79 -17.75
N ASN A 85 5.87 -9.08 -17.42
CA ASN A 85 6.74 -10.04 -18.10
C ASN A 85 8.19 -9.57 -18.27
N ILE A 86 9.05 -9.90 -17.31
CA ILE A 86 10.50 -9.70 -17.40
C ILE A 86 11.17 -11.01 -17.84
N GLY A 87 11.65 -11.03 -19.09
CA GLY A 87 12.35 -12.20 -19.65
C GLY A 87 11.42 -13.41 -19.83
N SER A 88 11.84 -14.59 -19.36
CA SER A 88 11.06 -15.83 -19.43
C SER A 88 10.11 -16.06 -18.25
N LYS A 89 10.05 -15.13 -17.28
CA LYS A 89 9.17 -15.23 -16.12
C LYS A 89 7.84 -14.53 -16.42
N SER A 90 6.77 -15.31 -16.46
CA SER A 90 5.40 -14.80 -16.52
C SER A 90 5.02 -14.17 -15.17
N GLY A 91 4.51 -12.94 -15.18
CA GLY A 91 4.02 -12.24 -13.98
C GLY A 91 4.44 -10.78 -13.92
N ASP A 92 3.81 -10.04 -13.02
CA ASP A 92 4.17 -8.65 -12.73
C ASP A 92 5.38 -8.60 -11.79
N SER A 93 6.37 -7.79 -12.15
CA SER A 93 7.51 -7.46 -11.30
C SER A 93 7.44 -5.99 -10.90
N PHE A 94 7.72 -5.72 -9.63
CA PHE A 94 7.69 -4.39 -9.06
C PHE A 94 9.11 -3.96 -8.68
N PHE A 95 9.49 -2.75 -9.10
CA PHE A 95 10.69 -2.09 -8.63
C PHE A 95 10.30 -0.83 -7.88
N GLU A 96 10.40 -0.85 -6.56
CA GLU A 96 10.12 0.31 -5.71
C GLU A 96 11.08 1.46 -6.01
N LEU A 97 10.52 2.65 -6.20
CA LEU A 97 11.26 3.88 -6.45
C LEU A 97 11.70 4.50 -5.11
N ASN A 98 12.69 3.89 -4.46
CA ASN A 98 13.23 4.33 -3.18
C ASN A 98 13.91 5.71 -3.23
N GLU A 99 14.34 6.17 -4.41
CA GLU A 99 15.16 7.38 -4.57
C GLU A 99 14.37 8.71 -4.59
N LEU A 100 13.04 8.70 -4.67
CA LEU A 100 12.25 9.95 -4.73
C LEU A 100 12.06 10.64 -3.36
N ILE A 101 12.41 9.99 -2.25
CA ILE A 101 12.20 10.53 -0.90
C ILE A 101 13.25 11.61 -0.54
N ASN A 102 14.40 11.63 -1.20
CA ASN A 102 15.54 12.48 -0.83
C ASN A 102 15.90 13.62 -1.79
N VAL A 103 15.08 13.91 -2.82
CA VAL A 103 15.46 14.90 -3.86
C VAL A 103 14.92 16.32 -3.58
N VAL A 104 14.12 16.54 -2.53
CA VAL A 104 13.69 17.90 -2.13
C VAL A 104 14.25 18.24 -0.75
N ASN A 105 15.56 18.44 -0.69
CA ASN A 105 16.17 19.33 0.28
C ASN A 105 17.04 20.33 -0.49
N LYS A 106 16.50 21.53 -0.71
CA LYS A 106 17.26 22.74 -1.00
C LYS A 106 16.66 23.88 -0.20
#